data_AF-A0A478KSL2-F1
#
_entry.id   AF-A0A478KSL2-F1
#
_cell.length_a   1.000
_cell.length_b   1.000
_cell.length_c   1.000
_cell.angle_alpha   90.00
_cell.angle_beta   90.00
_cell.angle_gamma   90.00
#
_symmetry.space_group_name_H-M   'P 1'
#
loop_
_entity.id
_entity.type
_entity.pdbx_description
1 polymer ?
#
loop_
_entity_poly.entity_id
_entity_poly.type
_entity_poly.pdbx_seq_one_letter_code
_entity_poly.pdbx_strand_id
1 'polypeptide(L)'
;MSIRDEHEAIVDRKPCAYDLHFTDEEDEYAHMKPYHKIIAKLADEEAKKERLRKIVPANNLEFINPEPLEMTDVCKTEALIALERKYYPLLKEQRIKLDIAYDVVKNFEETQKPSEYDIEYELKTNPFIYYEGNFNDGFGTARENVPKVLQSIPDGFRLMDVRQASRGTGSYILMTNKTDEEI
;
A
#
# COMPACT_ATOMS: atom_id res chain seq x y z
N MET A 1 -50.86 -21.00 63.05
CA MET A 1 -50.01 -22.18 62.84
C MET A 1 -50.52 -22.91 61.62
N SER A 2 -49.75 -22.88 60.53
CA SER A 2 -49.91 -23.76 59.38
C SER A 2 -48.54 -24.40 59.14
N ILE A 3 -48.55 -25.72 59.21
CA ILE A 3 -47.39 -26.61 59.09
C ILE A 3 -46.84 -26.45 57.66
N ARG A 4 -45.53 -26.20 57.54
CA ARG A 4 -44.85 -26.24 56.24
C ARG A 4 -44.46 -27.69 56.00
N ASP A 5 -44.93 -28.28 54.90
CA ASP A 5 -44.49 -29.59 54.44
C ASP A 5 -43.02 -29.50 54.01
N GLU A 6 -42.18 -30.26 54.70
CA GLU A 6 -40.72 -30.29 54.56
C GLU A 6 -40.23 -31.03 53.30
N HIS A 7 -41.12 -31.27 52.33
CA HIS A 7 -40.85 -32.08 51.13
C HIS A 7 -41.10 -31.37 49.79
N GLU A 8 -41.35 -30.06 49.79
CA GLU A 8 -41.33 -29.27 48.55
C GLU A 8 -39.89 -28.84 48.22
N ALA A 9 -39.14 -29.74 47.59
CA ALA A 9 -37.92 -29.34 46.89
C ALA A 9 -38.32 -28.56 45.63
N ILE A 10 -37.98 -27.27 45.59
CA ILE A 10 -37.98 -26.49 44.34
C ILE A 10 -36.93 -27.15 43.45
N VAL A 11 -37.37 -27.98 42.51
CA VAL A 11 -36.50 -28.57 41.50
C VAL A 11 -36.09 -27.45 40.55
N ASP A 12 -34.91 -26.89 40.75
CA ASP A 12 -34.24 -26.07 39.75
C ASP A 12 -34.10 -26.92 38.47
N ARG A 13 -34.98 -26.71 37.50
CA ARG A 13 -34.85 -27.29 36.16
C ARG A 13 -33.64 -26.67 35.47
N LYS A 14 -32.45 -27.21 35.74
CA LYS A 14 -31.33 -27.09 34.81
C LYS A 14 -31.68 -27.88 33.55
N PRO A 15 -31.66 -27.28 32.36
CA PRO A 15 -31.92 -28.03 31.12
C PRO A 15 -30.88 -29.14 30.97
N CYS A 16 -31.34 -30.31 30.50
CA CYS A 16 -30.51 -31.48 30.28
C CYS A 16 -29.62 -31.22 29.06
N ALA A 17 -28.38 -31.71 29.05
CA ALA A 17 -27.43 -31.50 27.94
C ALA A 17 -27.95 -31.99 26.57
N TYR A 18 -28.95 -32.88 26.56
CA TYR A 18 -29.58 -33.39 25.35
C TYR A 18 -30.63 -32.46 24.72
N ASP A 19 -31.14 -31.47 25.45
CA ASP A 19 -32.23 -30.59 25.00
C ASP A 19 -31.74 -29.42 24.10
N LEU A 20 -30.44 -29.35 23.80
CA LEU A 20 -29.82 -28.28 22.99
C LEU A 20 -29.60 -28.65 21.52
N HIS A 21 -30.06 -29.82 21.08
CA HIS A 21 -29.52 -30.45 19.86
C HIS A 21 -30.51 -30.60 18.69
N PHE A 22 -31.47 -29.70 18.49
CA PHE A 22 -32.13 -29.60 17.17
C PHE A 22 -32.53 -28.15 16.89
N THR A 23 -31.67 -27.43 16.17
CA THR A 23 -32.03 -26.17 15.50
C THR A 23 -31.90 -26.39 13.99
N ASP A 24 -32.98 -26.11 13.26
CA ASP A 24 -33.13 -26.30 11.80
C ASP A 24 -32.30 -25.31 10.95
N GLU A 25 -31.10 -24.93 11.40
CA GLU A 25 -30.21 -24.05 10.66
C GLU A 25 -29.14 -24.86 9.92
N GLU A 26 -28.91 -24.53 8.64
CA GLU A 26 -28.06 -25.23 7.64
C GLU A 26 -26.61 -25.48 8.09
N ASP A 27 -26.18 -24.87 9.19
CA ASP A 27 -24.87 -25.10 9.80
C ASP A 27 -24.95 -26.24 10.83
N GLU A 28 -24.56 -27.45 10.39
CA GLU A 28 -24.53 -28.70 11.17
C GLU A 28 -23.78 -28.58 12.53
N TYR A 29 -22.93 -27.55 12.67
CA TYR A 29 -22.09 -27.28 13.84
C TYR A 29 -22.46 -26.00 14.60
N ALA A 30 -23.62 -25.39 14.33
CA ALA A 30 -24.06 -24.13 14.95
C ALA A 30 -24.18 -24.21 16.48
N HIS A 31 -24.51 -25.39 17.01
CA HIS A 31 -24.68 -25.67 18.43
C HIS A 31 -23.35 -25.80 19.22
N MET A 32 -22.21 -25.83 18.53
CA MET A 32 -20.89 -25.98 19.16
C MET A 32 -20.24 -24.64 19.50
N LYS A 33 -19.40 -24.65 20.55
CA LYS A 33 -18.52 -23.51 20.84
C LYS A 33 -17.60 -23.22 19.64
N PRO A 34 -17.23 -21.95 19.40
CA PRO A 34 -16.54 -21.54 18.17
C PRO A 34 -15.25 -22.34 17.88
N TYR A 35 -14.48 -22.68 18.90
CA TYR A 35 -13.27 -23.50 18.76
C TYR A 35 -13.58 -24.94 18.31
N HIS A 36 -14.65 -25.55 18.81
CA HIS A 36 -15.03 -26.92 18.48
C HIS A 36 -15.61 -27.01 17.06
N LYS A 37 -16.31 -25.95 16.60
CA LYS A 37 -16.77 -25.82 15.21
C LYS A 37 -15.61 -25.85 14.21
N ILE A 38 -14.48 -25.22 14.54
CA ILE A 38 -13.29 -25.21 13.68
C ILE A 38 -12.65 -26.60 13.63
N ILE A 39 -12.52 -27.27 14.79
CA ILE A 39 -11.91 -28.61 14.85
C ILE A 39 -12.75 -29.64 14.08
N ALA A 40 -14.08 -29.62 14.23
CA ALA A 40 -14.96 -30.53 13.53
C ALA A 40 -14.88 -30.34 12.00
N LYS A 41 -14.90 -29.10 11.53
CA LYS A 41 -14.73 -28.78 10.10
C LYS A 41 -13.38 -29.26 9.55
N LEU A 42 -12.29 -29.06 10.29
CA LEU A 42 -10.96 -29.54 9.88
C LEU A 42 -10.92 -31.06 9.77
N ALA A 43 -11.52 -31.78 10.71
CA ALA A 43 -11.57 -33.25 10.70
C ALA A 43 -12.38 -33.79 9.51
N ASP A 44 -13.51 -33.17 9.18
CA ASP A 44 -14.33 -33.56 8.02
C ASP A 44 -13.61 -33.33 6.69
N GLU A 45 -12.89 -32.20 6.57
CA GLU A 45 -12.10 -31.89 5.39
C GLU A 45 -10.97 -32.91 5.18
N GLU A 46 -10.30 -33.33 6.26
CA GLU A 46 -9.27 -34.37 6.23
C GLU A 46 -9.87 -35.73 5.83
N ALA A 47 -11.00 -36.12 6.43
CA ALA A 47 -11.69 -37.36 6.10
C ALA A 47 -12.14 -37.39 4.64
N LYS A 48 -12.63 -36.27 4.10
CA LYS A 48 -13.03 -36.15 2.70
C LYS A 48 -11.83 -36.26 1.75
N LYS A 49 -10.71 -35.61 2.08
CA LYS A 49 -9.46 -35.72 1.30
C LYS A 49 -8.92 -37.15 1.30
N GLU A 50 -8.93 -37.83 2.44
CA GLU A 50 -8.56 -39.24 2.54
C GLU A 50 -9.44 -40.15 1.70
N ARG A 51 -10.77 -39.95 1.74
CA ARG A 51 -11.71 -40.72 0.90
C ARG A 51 -11.41 -40.52 -0.58
N LEU A 52 -11.21 -39.27 -1.02
CA LEU A 52 -10.88 -38.97 -2.41
C LEU A 52 -9.57 -39.66 -2.85
N ARG A 53 -8.54 -39.67 -1.98
CA ARG A 53 -7.29 -40.38 -2.25
C ARG A 53 -7.45 -41.90 -2.36
N LYS A 54 -8.39 -42.48 -1.61
CA LYS A 54 -8.70 -43.93 -1.65
C LYS A 54 -9.57 -44.30 -2.86
N ILE A 55 -10.45 -43.40 -3.30
CA ILE A 55 -11.37 -43.62 -4.43
C ILE A 55 -10.67 -43.43 -5.77
N VAL A 56 -9.73 -42.49 -5.88
CA VAL A 56 -8.95 -42.31 -7.13
C VAL A 56 -7.88 -43.41 -7.17
N PRO A 57 -8.01 -44.44 -8.02
CA PRO A 57 -6.98 -45.46 -8.13
C PRO A 57 -5.73 -44.79 -8.71
N ALA A 58 -4.71 -44.62 -7.89
CA ALA A 58 -3.44 -43.98 -8.26
C ALA A 58 -2.69 -44.68 -9.42
N ASN A 59 -3.17 -45.85 -9.85
CA ASN A 59 -2.45 -46.76 -10.74
C ASN A 59 -2.91 -46.73 -12.21
N ASN A 60 -3.93 -45.94 -12.59
CA ASN A 60 -4.47 -45.92 -13.96
C ASN A 60 -4.39 -44.54 -14.64
N LEU A 61 -3.46 -43.68 -14.23
CA LEU A 61 -3.16 -42.45 -14.97
C LEU A 61 -2.06 -42.75 -15.99
N GLU A 62 -2.40 -43.43 -17.08
CA GLU A 62 -1.54 -43.50 -18.25
C GLU A 62 -1.53 -42.12 -18.93
N PHE A 63 -0.44 -41.38 -18.76
CA PHE A 63 -0.22 -40.13 -19.47
C PHE A 63 0.13 -40.45 -20.93
N ILE A 64 -0.89 -40.67 -21.75
CA ILE A 64 -0.73 -40.81 -23.20
C ILE A 64 -0.29 -39.45 -23.71
N ASN A 65 0.99 -39.31 -24.06
CA ASN A 65 1.49 -38.15 -24.77
C ASN A 65 1.20 -38.37 -26.26
N PRO A 66 0.14 -37.77 -26.84
CA PRO A 66 -0.15 -37.97 -28.26
C PRO A 66 1.05 -37.46 -29.07
N GLU A 67 1.46 -38.24 -30.08
CA GLU A 67 2.45 -37.78 -31.05
C GLU A 67 1.98 -36.45 -31.67
N PRO A 68 2.90 -35.50 -31.93
CA PRO A 68 2.53 -34.21 -32.49
C PRO A 68 1.98 -34.41 -33.90
N LEU A 69 0.65 -34.41 -34.04
CA LEU A 69 0.00 -34.41 -35.34
C LEU A 69 0.28 -33.08 -36.04
N GLU A 70 0.88 -33.14 -37.23
CA GLU A 70 0.93 -32.02 -38.17
C GLU A 70 -0.50 -31.64 -38.56
N MET A 71 -1.02 -30.56 -37.98
CA MET A 71 -2.34 -30.04 -38.33
C MET A 71 -2.36 -29.67 -39.82
N THR A 72 -3.45 -30.02 -40.52
CA THR A 72 -3.64 -29.62 -41.92
C THR A 72 -3.64 -28.10 -42.07
N ASP A 73 -3.19 -27.59 -43.22
CA ASP A 73 -3.01 -26.13 -43.44
C ASP A 73 -4.28 -25.31 -43.21
N VAL A 74 -5.46 -25.90 -43.46
CA VAL A 74 -6.77 -25.29 -43.18
C VAL A 74 -6.99 -25.10 -41.68
N CYS A 75 -6.65 -26.11 -40.87
CA CYS A 75 -6.85 -26.02 -39.42
C CYS A 75 -5.84 -25.06 -38.76
N LYS A 76 -4.62 -24.95 -39.32
CA LYS A 76 -3.62 -23.96 -38.88
C LYS A 76 -4.11 -22.52 -39.10
N THR A 77 -4.70 -22.22 -40.25
CA THR A 77 -5.19 -20.85 -40.55
C THR A 77 -6.40 -20.47 -39.70
N GLU A 78 -7.35 -21.39 -39.49
CA GLU A 78 -8.48 -21.16 -38.59
C GLU A 78 -8.04 -20.92 -37.14
N ALA A 79 -7.04 -21.66 -36.67
CA ALA A 79 -6.47 -21.48 -35.33
C ALA A 79 -5.80 -20.10 -35.19
N LEU A 80 -5.06 -19.64 -36.20
CA LEU A 80 -4.46 -18.31 -36.21
C LEU A 80 -5.52 -17.20 -36.16
N ILE A 81 -6.59 -17.31 -36.96
CA ILE A 81 -7.70 -16.34 -36.95
C ILE A 81 -8.41 -16.31 -35.58
N ALA A 82 -8.58 -17.48 -34.95
CA ALA A 82 -9.18 -17.57 -33.62
C ALA A 82 -8.30 -16.88 -32.56
N LEU A 83 -6.98 -17.05 -32.65
CA LEU A 83 -6.02 -16.37 -31.78
C LEU A 83 -6.04 -14.85 -32.01
N GLU A 84 -6.00 -14.39 -33.26
CA GLU A 84 -6.08 -12.98 -33.60
C GLU A 84 -7.33 -12.33 -33.02
N ARG A 85 -8.50 -12.96 -33.19
CA ARG A 85 -9.77 -12.45 -32.62
C ARG A 85 -9.73 -12.32 -31.10
N LYS A 86 -9.03 -13.23 -30.41
CA LYS A 86 -8.95 -13.23 -28.94
C LYS A 86 -7.94 -12.21 -28.42
N TYR A 87 -6.76 -12.12 -29.04
CA TYR A 87 -5.65 -11.35 -28.49
C TYR A 87 -5.53 -9.93 -29.06
N TYR A 88 -5.95 -9.70 -30.30
CA TYR A 88 -5.91 -8.37 -30.91
C TYR A 88 -6.67 -7.29 -30.13
N PRO A 89 -7.91 -7.50 -29.62
CA PRO A 89 -8.60 -6.49 -28.83
C PRO A 89 -7.87 -6.21 -27.50
N LEU A 90 -7.33 -7.24 -26.84
CA LEU A 90 -6.57 -7.10 -25.60
C LEU A 90 -5.29 -6.28 -25.82
N LEU A 91 -4.57 -6.54 -26.91
CA LEU A 91 -3.37 -5.77 -27.28
C LEU A 91 -3.72 -4.31 -27.58
N LYS A 92 -4.85 -4.05 -28.25
CA LYS A 92 -5.32 -2.69 -28.51
C LYS A 92 -5.64 -1.94 -27.21
N GLU A 93 -6.30 -2.59 -26.26
CA GLU A 93 -6.60 -1.99 -24.95
C GLU A 93 -5.32 -1.72 -24.15
N GLN A 94 -4.36 -2.65 -24.16
CA GLN A 94 -3.06 -2.46 -23.50
C GLN A 94 -2.28 -1.31 -24.11
N ARG A 95 -2.31 -1.15 -25.44
CA ARG A 95 -1.69 -0.01 -26.12
C ARG A 95 -2.28 1.32 -25.65
N ILE A 96 -3.61 1.44 -25.59
CA ILE A 96 -4.26 2.66 -25.10
C ILE A 96 -3.85 2.97 -23.66
N LYS A 97 -3.77 1.96 -22.79
CA LYS A 97 -3.30 2.15 -21.40
C LYS A 97 -1.85 2.62 -21.34
N LEU A 98 -0.97 2.08 -22.19
CA LEU A 98 0.42 2.52 -22.28
C LEU A 98 0.52 3.95 -22.80
N ASP A 99 -0.24 4.32 -23.83
CA ASP A 99 -0.26 5.67 -24.37
C ASP A 99 -0.72 6.68 -23.29
N ILE A 100 -1.78 6.36 -22.54
CA ILE A 100 -2.25 7.20 -21.42
C ILE A 100 -1.17 7.32 -20.33
N ALA A 101 -0.52 6.22 -19.95
CA ALA A 101 0.53 6.24 -18.93
C ALA A 101 1.74 7.06 -19.38
N TYR A 102 2.12 6.95 -20.66
CA TYR A 102 3.19 7.73 -21.26
C TYR A 102 2.88 9.22 -21.25
N ASP A 103 1.65 9.60 -21.65
CA ASP A 103 1.21 10.99 -21.61
C ASP A 103 1.23 11.56 -20.19
N VAL A 104 0.84 10.77 -19.19
CA VAL A 104 0.93 11.18 -17.77
C VAL A 104 2.38 11.45 -17.37
N VAL A 105 3.31 10.55 -17.67
CA VAL A 105 4.73 10.72 -17.33
C VAL A 105 5.32 11.94 -18.04
N LYS A 106 5.03 12.08 -19.33
CA LYS A 106 5.50 13.22 -20.12
C LYS A 106 4.97 14.55 -19.58
N ASN A 107 3.67 14.63 -19.32
CA ASN A 107 3.06 15.84 -18.74
C ASN A 107 3.61 16.11 -17.32
N PHE A 108 3.92 15.08 -16.56
CA PHE A 108 4.53 15.21 -15.24
C PHE A 108 5.95 15.80 -15.33
N GLU A 109 6.79 15.32 -16.24
CA GLU A 109 8.12 15.90 -16.50
C GLU A 109 8.03 17.37 -16.94
N GLU A 110 7.01 17.73 -17.73
CA GLU A 110 6.78 19.10 -18.19
C GLU A 110 6.19 20.02 -17.09
N THR A 111 5.44 19.49 -16.13
CA THR A 111 4.76 20.27 -15.08
C THR A 111 5.50 20.31 -13.73
N GLN A 112 6.44 19.39 -13.49
CA GLN A 112 7.17 19.31 -12.23
C GLN A 112 8.42 20.19 -12.15
N LYS A 113 8.89 20.77 -13.25
CA LYS A 113 9.90 21.82 -13.12
C LYS A 113 9.18 23.07 -12.65
N PRO A 114 9.28 23.48 -11.37
CA PRO A 114 8.75 24.78 -10.97
C PRO A 114 9.37 25.81 -11.90
N SER A 115 8.54 26.73 -12.39
CA SER A 115 9.02 27.80 -13.25
C SER A 115 10.12 28.53 -12.49
N GLU A 116 11.18 28.95 -13.20
CA GLU A 116 12.26 29.73 -12.60
C GLU A 116 11.71 30.98 -11.86
N TYR A 117 10.58 31.51 -12.35
CA TYR A 117 9.83 32.58 -11.70
C TYR A 117 9.20 32.16 -10.36
N ASP A 118 8.64 30.96 -10.28
CA ASP A 118 8.00 30.44 -9.06
C ASP A 118 9.06 30.15 -8.00
N ILE A 119 10.22 29.60 -8.40
CA ILE A 119 11.39 29.42 -7.51
C ILE A 119 11.85 30.77 -6.97
N GLU A 120 12.06 31.77 -7.83
CA GLU A 120 12.45 33.11 -7.39
C GLU A 120 11.43 33.73 -6.42
N TYR A 121 10.15 33.54 -6.69
CA TYR A 121 9.08 34.06 -5.84
C TYR A 121 9.07 33.38 -4.47
N GLU A 122 9.21 32.05 -4.41
CA GLU A 122 9.30 31.31 -3.16
C GLU A 122 10.56 31.68 -2.36
N LEU A 123 11.70 31.82 -3.02
CA LEU A 123 12.94 32.25 -2.38
C LEU A 123 12.85 33.67 -1.81
N LYS A 124 12.18 34.59 -2.51
CA LYS A 124 11.95 35.96 -2.03
C LYS A 124 10.99 36.02 -0.85
N THR A 125 9.93 35.21 -0.89
CA THR A 125 8.88 35.20 0.14
C THR A 125 9.32 34.45 1.40
N ASN A 126 9.97 33.29 1.26
CA ASN A 126 10.32 32.40 2.37
C ASN A 126 11.82 32.00 2.40
N PRO A 127 12.76 32.95 2.47
CA PRO A 127 14.20 32.65 2.46
C PRO A 127 14.65 31.82 3.66
N PHE A 128 13.97 31.92 4.80
CA PHE A 128 14.38 31.26 6.06
C PHE A 128 14.19 29.74 6.07
N ILE A 129 13.44 29.18 5.11
CA ILE A 129 13.24 27.73 4.98
C ILE A 129 14.45 27.08 4.29
N TYR A 130 15.09 27.83 3.38
CA TYR A 130 16.14 27.31 2.50
C TYR A 130 17.55 27.73 2.93
N TYR A 131 17.66 28.75 3.79
CA TYR A 131 18.94 29.33 4.19
C TYR A 131 19.13 29.31 5.70
N GLU A 132 20.35 28.99 6.13
CA GLU A 132 20.77 29.17 7.51
C GLU A 132 21.28 30.60 7.68
N GLY A 133 20.74 31.30 8.68
CA GLY A 133 21.18 32.63 9.05
C GLY A 133 21.54 32.68 10.53
N ASN A 134 22.58 33.43 10.86
CA ASN A 134 22.95 33.66 12.25
C ASN A 134 22.11 34.83 12.80
N PHE A 135 20.96 34.51 13.40
CA PHE A 135 19.93 35.49 13.71
C PHE A 135 20.18 36.30 14.99
N ASN A 136 21.09 35.87 15.87
CA ASN A 136 21.44 36.55 17.14
C ASN A 136 20.24 37.27 17.79
N ASP A 137 19.19 36.50 18.10
CA ASP A 137 17.92 36.97 18.70
C ASP A 137 17.22 38.13 17.97
N GLY A 138 17.39 38.19 16.65
CA GLY A 138 16.80 39.20 15.79
C GLY A 138 17.67 40.43 15.54
N PHE A 139 18.83 40.55 16.20
CA PHE A 139 19.79 41.64 15.98
C PHE A 139 20.75 41.38 14.82
N GLY A 140 20.93 40.11 14.45
CA GLY A 140 21.87 39.70 13.41
C GLY A 140 23.32 40.06 13.74
N THR A 141 24.14 40.16 12.70
CA THR A 141 25.55 40.57 12.81
C THR A 141 25.67 42.08 12.74
N ALA A 142 26.48 42.69 13.61
CA ALA A 142 26.70 44.13 13.58
C ALA A 142 27.34 44.54 12.24
N ARG A 143 26.92 45.68 11.67
CA ARG A 143 27.35 46.15 10.34
C ARG A 143 28.87 46.20 10.16
N GLU A 144 29.60 46.52 11.24
CA GLU A 144 31.06 46.57 11.27
C GLU A 144 31.73 45.19 11.14
N ASN A 145 31.04 44.13 11.58
CA ASN A 145 31.55 42.77 11.57
C ASN A 145 31.11 41.97 10.33
N VAL A 146 30.15 42.47 9.54
CA VAL A 146 29.71 41.82 8.30
C VAL A 146 30.89 41.47 7.37
N PRO A 147 31.85 42.38 7.07
CA PRO A 147 32.98 42.05 6.20
C PRO A 147 33.85 40.92 6.74
N LYS A 148 34.01 40.82 8.07
CA LYS A 148 34.80 39.76 8.72
C LYS A 148 34.11 38.41 8.59
N VAL A 149 32.78 38.39 8.74
CA VAL A 149 31.98 37.17 8.59
C VAL A 149 32.01 36.69 7.14
N LEU A 150 31.94 37.61 6.17
CA LEU A 150 32.04 37.27 4.75
C LEU A 150 33.42 36.69 4.37
N GLN A 151 34.49 37.14 5.02
CA GLN A 151 35.84 36.58 4.81
C GLN A 151 36.06 35.24 5.50
N SER A 152 35.22 34.88 6.47
CA SER A 152 35.31 33.65 7.26
C SER A 152 34.18 32.67 6.94
N ILE A 153 33.61 32.77 5.75
CA ILE A 153 32.62 31.81 5.27
C ILE A 153 33.27 30.41 5.26
N PRO A 154 32.68 29.41 5.95
CA PRO A 154 33.20 28.06 5.93
C PRO A 154 33.16 27.46 4.53
N ASP A 155 34.19 26.69 4.18
CA ASP A 155 34.29 26.01 2.88
C ASP A 155 33.05 25.13 2.63
N GLY A 156 32.45 25.29 1.45
CA GLY A 156 31.21 24.61 1.07
C GLY A 156 29.93 25.42 1.29
N PHE A 157 29.98 26.56 1.98
CA PHE A 157 28.85 27.48 2.08
C PHE A 157 28.99 28.62 1.07
N ARG A 158 27.88 28.97 0.42
CA ARG A 158 27.79 30.12 -0.49
C ARG A 158 26.97 31.24 0.14
N LEU A 159 27.37 32.47 -0.14
CA LEU A 159 26.62 33.66 0.24
C LEU A 159 25.45 33.86 -0.72
N MET A 160 24.22 33.92 -0.20
CA MET A 160 23.03 34.16 -1.01
C MET A 160 22.62 35.64 -0.95
N ASP A 161 22.40 36.16 0.25
CA ASP A 161 21.96 37.55 0.44
C ASP A 161 22.38 38.11 1.80
N VAL A 162 22.50 39.43 1.87
CA VAL A 162 22.75 40.19 3.10
C VAL A 162 21.58 41.15 3.32
N ARG A 163 20.71 40.80 4.27
CA ARG A 163 19.49 41.56 4.56
C ARG A 163 19.62 42.34 5.86
N GLN A 164 18.90 43.46 5.99
CA GLN A 164 18.83 44.16 7.27
C GLN A 164 18.13 43.31 8.32
N ALA A 165 18.66 43.31 9.56
CA ALA A 165 18.07 42.60 10.68
C ALA A 165 16.68 43.17 11.03
N SER A 166 15.78 42.33 11.53
CA SER A 166 14.42 42.75 11.88
C SER A 166 14.38 43.60 13.14
N ARG A 167 15.35 43.43 14.04
CA ARG A 167 15.55 44.25 15.23
C ARG A 167 16.94 44.89 15.19
N GLY A 168 17.02 46.21 15.34
CA GLY A 168 18.29 46.94 15.36
C GLY A 168 18.90 47.27 14.00
N THR A 169 20.20 47.56 14.00
CA THR A 169 20.97 48.07 12.84
C THR A 169 21.89 47.02 12.21
N GLY A 170 21.83 45.78 12.68
CA GLY A 170 22.62 44.67 12.14
C GLY A 170 22.10 44.15 10.81
N SER A 171 22.78 43.14 10.29
CA SER A 171 22.43 42.44 9.06
C SER A 171 22.38 40.93 9.28
N TYR A 172 21.38 40.30 8.69
CA TYR A 172 21.33 38.85 8.49
C TYR A 172 22.18 38.49 7.29
N ILE A 173 23.09 37.54 7.49
CA ILE A 173 23.88 36.95 6.43
C ILE A 173 23.24 35.59 6.18
N LEU A 174 22.67 35.42 4.99
CA LEU A 174 22.00 34.19 4.58
C LEU A 174 22.98 33.33 3.79
N MET A 175 23.22 32.13 4.31
CA MET A 175 24.17 31.17 3.76
C MET A 175 23.45 29.89 3.37
N THR A 176 23.91 29.23 2.31
CA THR A 176 23.44 27.91 1.92
C THR A 176 24.60 26.95 1.73
N ASN A 177 24.40 25.69 2.11
CA ASN A 177 25.26 24.55 1.77
C ASN A 177 24.72 23.75 0.57
N LYS A 178 23.54 24.11 0.05
CA LYS A 178 22.87 23.41 -1.05
C LYS A 178 23.32 23.91 -2.41
N THR A 179 23.32 23.02 -3.40
CA THR A 179 23.63 23.34 -4.80
C THR A 179 22.42 23.98 -5.51
N ASP A 180 22.65 24.65 -6.64
CA ASP A 180 21.60 25.33 -7.41
C ASP A 180 20.51 24.37 -7.95
N GLU A 181 20.76 23.05 -7.90
CA GLU A 181 19.80 22.00 -8.28
C GLU A 181 18.90 21.53 -7.11
N GLU A 182 19.29 21.85 -5.86
CA GLU A 182 18.57 21.47 -4.63
C GLU A 182 17.74 22.64 -4.04
N ILE A 183 17.76 23.79 -4.73
CA ILE A 183 17.02 25.02 -4.41
C ILE A 183 15.88 25.15 -5.41
#